data_AF-A0A8J5R347-F1
#
_entry.id   AF-A0A8J5R347-F1
#
_cell.length_a   1.000
_cell.length_b   1.000
_cell.length_c   1.000
_cell.angle_alpha   90.00
_cell.angle_beta   90.00
_cell.angle_gamma   90.00
#
_symmetry.space_group_name_H-M   'P 1'
#
loop_
_entity.id
_entity.type
_entity.pdbx_description
1 polymer ?
#
loop_
_entity_poly.entity_id
_entity_poly.type
_entity_poly.pdbx_seq_one_letter_code
_entity_poly.pdbx_strand_id
1 'polypeptide(L)'
;MNQSCLIPKEWLSFGMNSLEIFMCKMIAQHHQSIQKFTTYSARIEGISARLRYHEEHPWMRRVDDDDEVPELKEYYGLYIPCVHCTEFMWINNTCGSSC
;
A
#
# COMPACT_ATOMS: atom_id res chain seq x y z
N MET A 1 -4.01 10.24 -12.02
CA MET A 1 -4.96 10.06 -10.90
C MET A 1 -4.23 9.33 -9.79
N ASN A 2 -4.19 9.89 -8.59
CA ASN A 2 -3.56 9.26 -7.43
C ASN A 2 -4.66 8.63 -6.57
N GLN A 3 -4.38 7.46 -5.99
CA GLN A 3 -5.26 6.83 -5.01
C GLN A 3 -4.64 7.00 -3.61
N SER A 4 -5.49 7.11 -2.59
CA SER A 4 -5.02 7.16 -1.20
C SER A 4 -4.93 5.74 -0.65
N CYS A 5 -3.81 5.42 0.00
CA CYS A 5 -3.60 4.16 0.70
C CYS A 5 -3.37 4.43 2.18
N LEU A 6 -4.14 3.78 3.05
CA LEU A 6 -4.00 3.92 4.48
C LEU A 6 -2.89 3.00 5.00
N ILE A 7 -1.88 3.58 5.64
CA ILE A 7 -0.76 2.86 6.25
C ILE A 7 -0.65 3.16 7.76
N PRO A 8 -0.14 2.24 8.60
CA PRO A 8 0.13 2.53 10.00
C PRO A 8 1.06 3.74 10.14
N LYS A 9 0.73 4.68 11.03
CA LYS A 9 1.55 5.91 11.21
C LYS A 9 2.97 5.62 11.65
N GLU A 10 3.19 4.53 12.37
CA GLU A 10 4.50 4.08 12.85
C GLU A 10 5.45 3.80 11.68
N TRP A 11 4.92 3.43 10.52
CA TRP A 11 5.71 3.20 9.31
C TRP A 11 6.32 4.48 8.76
N LEU A 12 5.83 5.67 9.12
CA LEU A 12 6.42 6.94 8.66
C LEU A 12 7.89 7.09 9.05
N SER A 13 8.33 6.40 10.11
CA SER A 13 9.75 6.33 10.52
C SER A 13 10.66 5.64 9.49
N PHE A 14 10.11 4.76 8.64
CA PHE A 14 10.83 4.08 7.55
C PHE A 14 11.16 5.00 6.37
N GLY A 15 10.50 6.16 6.28
CA GLY A 15 10.71 7.16 5.24
C GLY A 15 9.67 7.10 4.11
N MET A 16 9.12 8.26 3.78
CA MET A 16 7.98 8.42 2.86
C MET A 16 8.24 7.87 1.45
N ASN A 17 9.37 8.21 0.83
CA ASN A 17 9.66 7.77 -0.54
C ASN A 17 9.80 6.24 -0.62
N SER A 18 10.40 5.62 0.39
CA SER A 18 10.53 4.17 0.49
C SER A 18 9.17 3.49 0.64
N LEU A 19 8.28 4.07 1.46
CA LEU A 19 6.91 3.59 1.62
C LEU A 19 6.12 3.70 0.33
N GLU A 20 6.21 4.83 -0.39
CA GLU A 20 5.49 5.01 -1.65
C GLU A 20 5.88 3.93 -2.67
N ILE A 21 7.17 3.74 -2.90
CA ILE A 21 7.68 2.71 -3.82
C ILE A 21 7.26 1.30 -3.38
N PHE A 22 7.35 1.02 -2.07
CA PHE A 22 6.99 -0.27 -1.50
C PHE A 22 5.49 -0.57 -1.68
N MET A 23 4.64 0.39 -1.35
CA MET A 23 3.18 0.26 -1.46
C MET A 23 2.74 0.11 -2.92
N CYS A 24 3.32 0.88 -3.84
CA CYS A 24 3.11 0.71 -5.27
C CYS A 24 3.45 -0.71 -5.75
N LYS A 25 4.61 -1.23 -5.35
CA LYS A 25 5.04 -2.60 -5.70
C LYS A 25 4.07 -3.64 -5.19
N MET A 26 3.69 -3.53 -3.92
CA MET A 26 2.79 -4.50 -3.30
C MET A 26 1.42 -4.52 -3.96
N ILE A 27 0.83 -3.35 -4.19
CA ILE A 27 -0.50 -3.23 -4.79
C ILE A 27 -0.46 -3.69 -6.25
N ALA A 28 0.56 -3.32 -7.01
CA ALA A 28 0.72 -3.80 -8.38
C ALA A 28 0.84 -5.33 -8.46
N GLN A 29 1.61 -5.94 -7.55
CA GLN A 29 1.71 -7.40 -7.47
C GLN A 29 0.38 -8.05 -7.07
N HIS A 30 -0.36 -7.46 -6.14
CA HIS A 30 -1.69 -7.93 -5.75
C HIS A 30 -2.65 -7.94 -6.95
N HIS A 31 -2.68 -6.88 -7.75
CA HIS A 31 -3.54 -6.80 -8.94
C HIS A 31 -3.10 -7.72 -10.10
N GLN A 32 -1.81 -7.98 -10.26
CA GLN A 32 -1.29 -8.89 -11.31
C GLN A 32 -1.49 -10.38 -10.98
N SER A 33 -1.69 -10.71 -9.70
CA SER A 33 -1.93 -12.08 -9.27
C SER A 33 -3.34 -12.54 -9.65
N ILE A 34 -3.53 -12.94 -10.91
CA ILE A 34 -4.78 -13.49 -11.48
C ILE A 34 -5.28 -14.74 -10.73
N GLN A 35 -4.47 -15.35 -9.86
CA GLN A 35 -4.83 -16.54 -9.11
C GLN A 35 -4.33 -16.48 -7.65
N LYS A 36 -5.24 -16.87 -6.74
CA LYS A 36 -5.01 -17.34 -5.36
C LYS A 36 -4.85 -16.26 -4.28
N PHE A 37 -5.83 -16.24 -3.37
CA PHE A 37 -5.76 -16.38 -1.89
C PHE A 37 -4.52 -15.92 -1.11
N THR A 38 -3.64 -15.12 -1.71
CA THR A 38 -2.38 -14.72 -1.10
C THR A 38 -2.66 -13.45 -0.32
N THR A 39 -2.71 -13.58 1.00
CA THR A 39 -2.70 -12.42 1.89
C THR A 39 -1.37 -11.70 1.74
N TYR A 40 -1.37 -10.53 1.12
CA TYR A 40 -0.19 -9.67 1.07
C TYR A 40 0.00 -9.04 2.44
N SER A 41 1.16 -9.30 3.03
CA SER A 41 1.51 -8.79 4.36
C SER A 41 2.91 -8.23 4.34
N ALA A 42 3.16 -7.26 5.20
CA ALA A 42 4.45 -6.64 5.38
C ALA A 42 4.74 -6.45 6.86
N ARG A 43 6.03 -6.46 7.18
CA ARG A 43 6.53 -6.11 8.50
C ARG A 43 7.60 -5.04 8.35
N ILE A 44 7.33 -3.85 8.88
CA ILE A 44 8.23 -2.69 8.85
C ILE A 44 8.41 -2.23 10.30
N GLU A 45 9.66 -2.09 10.74
CA GLU A 45 9.99 -1.64 12.11
C GLU A 45 9.20 -2.40 13.20
N GLY A 46 9.02 -3.70 13.02
CA GLY A 46 8.30 -4.56 13.96
C GLY A 46 6.78 -4.61 13.77
N ILE A 47 6.18 -3.62 13.09
CA ILE A 47 4.73 -3.53 12.84
C ILE A 47 4.34 -4.40 11.65
N SER A 48 3.48 -5.38 11.89
CA SER A 48 2.99 -6.30 10.85
C SER A 48 1.60 -5.86 10.38
N ALA A 49 1.43 -5.69 9.07
CA ALA A 49 0.15 -5.31 8.49
C ALA A 49 -0.18 -6.14 7.25
N ARG A 50 -1.47 -6.27 6.96
CA ARG A 50 -2.03 -7.01 5.83
C ARG A 50 -2.77 -6.06 4.91
N LEU A 51 -2.57 -6.22 3.61
CA LEU A 51 -3.33 -5.48 2.61
C LEU A 51 -4.79 -5.92 2.65
N ARG A 52 -5.66 -4.95 2.90
CA ARG A 52 -7.11 -5.01 2.85
C ARG A 52 -7.63 -3.86 1.99
N TYR A 53 -8.92 -3.87 1.72
CA TYR A 53 -9.61 -2.78 1.05
C TYR A 53 -10.77 -2.33 1.93
N HIS A 54 -10.86 -1.02 2.17
CA HIS A 54 -11.97 -0.37 2.86
C HIS A 54 -12.53 0.68 1.92
N GLU A 55 -13.81 0.57 1.55
CA GLU A 55 -14.47 1.48 0.58
C GLU A 55 -13.63 1.67 -0.70
N GLU A 56 -13.15 0.57 -1.28
CA GLU A 56 -12.30 0.53 -2.48
C GLU A 56 -10.89 1.14 -2.33
N HIS A 57 -10.55 1.65 -1.15
CA HIS A 57 -9.22 2.19 -0.86
C HIS A 57 -8.31 1.12 -0.24
N PRO A 58 -7.05 0.96 -0.72
CA PRO A 58 -6.11 0.04 -0.12
C PRO A 58 -5.76 0.47 1.30
N TRP A 59 -5.75 -0.49 2.22
CA TRP A 59 -5.49 -0.27 3.63
C TRP A 59 -4.59 -1.38 4.19
N MET A 60 -3.45 -0.99 4.74
CA MET A 60 -2.56 -1.89 5.46
C MET A 60 -3.01 -2.04 6.90
N ARG A 61 -4.05 -2.83 7.12
CA ARG A 61 -4.58 -3.13 8.46
C ARG A 61 -3.52 -3.86 9.29
N ARG A 62 -3.19 -3.34 10.48
CA ARG A 62 -2.29 -4.04 11.42
C ARG A 62 -2.88 -5.41 11.80
N VAL A 63 -2.02 -6.40 12.00
CA VAL A 63 -2.47 -7.79 12.26
C VAL A 63 -3.19 -7.92 13.61
N ASP A 64 -2.86 -7.06 14.55
CA ASP A 64 -3.38 -6.94 15.91
C ASP A 64 -4.58 -5.98 16.05
N ASP A 65 -4.94 -5.24 15.00
CA ASP A 65 -6.18 -4.46 15.00
C ASP A 65 -7.37 -5.43 14.93
N ASP A 66 -8.30 -5.31 15.87
CA ASP A 66 -9.56 -6.06 15.88
C ASP A 66 -10.62 -5.44 14.96
N ASP A 67 -10.53 -4.13 14.71
CA ASP A 67 -11.52 -3.37 13.95
C ASP A 67 -11.54 -3.73 12.45
N GLU A 68 -12.76 -3.82 11.89
CA GLU A 68 -12.96 -4.02 10.45
C GLU A 68 -12.86 -2.73 9.62
N VAL A 69 -12.68 -1.60 10.30
CA VAL A 69 -12.58 -0.25 9.71
C VAL A 69 -11.32 0.45 10.20
N PRO A 70 -10.69 1.32 9.39
CA PRO A 70 -9.49 2.03 9.80
C PRO A 70 -9.82 3.13 10.81
N GLU A 71 -9.18 3.09 11.98
CA GLU A 71 -9.17 4.23 12.89
C GLU A 71 -8.27 5.34 12.32
N LEU A 72 -8.86 6.36 11.70
CA LEU A 72 -8.10 7.40 10.98
C LEU A 72 -7.03 8.14 11.81
N LYS A 73 -7.11 8.07 13.15
CA LYS A 73 -6.08 8.61 14.05
C LYS A 73 -4.82 7.76 14.12
N GLU A 74 -4.92 6.48 13.79
CA GLU A 74 -3.82 5.50 13.81
C GLU A 74 -3.17 5.33 12.43
N TYR A 75 -3.88 5.76 11.38
CA TYR A 75 -3.46 5.58 9.99
C TYR A 75 -3.09 6.89 9.31
N TYR A 76 -2.17 6.80 8.35
CA TYR A 76 -1.76 7.89 7.47
C TYR A 76 -2.19 7.60 6.03
N GLY A 77 -2.78 8.60 5.37
CA GLY A 77 -3.14 8.53 3.95
C GLY A 77 -1.94 8.80 3.05
N LEU A 78 -1.31 7.74 2.55
CA LEU A 78 -0.23 7.79 1.59
C LEU A 78 -0.80 7.92 0.17
N TYR A 79 -0.43 8.97 -0.55
CA TYR A 79 -0.83 9.12 -1.96
C TYR A 79 0.09 8.28 -2.84
N ILE A 80 -0.49 7.35 -3.58
CA ILE A 80 0.23 6.49 -4.52
C ILE A 80 -0.36 6.66 -5.93
N PRO A 81 0.47 6.58 -6.99
CA PRO A 81 -0.02 6.51 -8.36
C PRO A 81 -1.01 5.36 -8.53
N CYS A 82 -2.13 5.62 -9.22
CA CYS A 82 -3.11 4.57 -9.49
C CYS A 82 -2.51 3.52 -10.43
N VAL A 83 -2.51 2.26 -9.99
CA VAL A 83 -1.92 1.14 -10.74
C VAL A 83 -2.57 0.94 -12.11
N HIS A 84 -3.86 1.28 -12.23
CA HIS A 84 -4.63 1.17 -13.48
C HIS A 84 -4.49 2.39 -14.40
N CYS A 85 -4.17 3.57 -13.86
CA CYS A 85 -4.13 4.81 -14.65
C CYS A 85 -2.74 5.14 -15.20
N THR A 86 -1.70 4.51 -14.67
CA THR A 86 -0.34 4.67 -15.18
C THR A 86 0.00 3.45 -16.02
N GLU A 87 0.52 3.64 -17.22
CA GLU A 87 1.14 2.54 -17.98
C GLU A 87 2.44 2.18 -17.24
N PHE A 88 2.40 1.20 -16.33
CA PHE A 88 3.54 0.85 -15.48
C PHE A 88 4.67 0.24 -16.31
N MET A 89 5.60 1.06 -16.78
CA MET A 89 6.91 0.61 -17.22
C MET A 89 7.87 0.61 -16.04
N TRP A 90 8.26 -0.59 -15.60
CA TRP A 90 9.30 -0.78 -14.59
C TRP A 90 10.67 -0.44 -15.19
N ILE A 91 11.08 0.84 -15.14
CA ILE A 91 12.45 1.23 -15.46
C ILE A 91 13.15 1.54 -14.13
N ASN A 92 14.23 0.80 -13.83
CA ASN A 92 15.19 1.10 -12.75
C ASN A 92 14.59 1.33 -11.34
N ASN A 93 13.70 0.44 -10.87
CA ASN A 93 13.20 0.41 -9.49
C ASN A 93 12.38 1.62 -9.02
N THR A 94 11.99 2.53 -9.92
CA THR A 94 11.13 3.69 -9.61
C THR A 94 9.74 3.53 -10.21
N CYS A 95 8.70 3.84 -9.44
CA CYS A 95 7.34 4.00 -9.94
C CYS A 95 7.25 5.39 -10.59
N GLY A 96 7.46 5.47 -11.90
CA GLY A 96 7.37 6.72 -12.66
C GLY A 96 6.27 6.66 -13.70
N SER A 97 5.47 7.72 -13.79
CA SER A 97 4.61 7.97 -14.95
C SER A 97 5.46 8.51 -16.08
N SER A 98 5.34 7.93 -17.28
CA SER A 98 5.84 8.56 -18.50
C SER A 98 5.01 9.82 -18.77
N CYS A 99 5.62 11.00 -18.63
CA CYS A 99 5.22 12.19 -19.37
C CYS A 99 6.34 12.52 -20.36
#